data_AF-A0A1W9X6X8-F1
#
_entry.id   AF-A0A1W9X6X8-F1
#
_cell.length_a   1.000
_cell.length_b   1.000
_cell.length_c   1.000
_cell.angle_alpha   90.00
_cell.angle_beta   90.00
_cell.angle_gamma   90.00
#
_symmetry.space_group_name_H-M   'P 1'
#
loop_
_entity.id
_entity.type
_entity.pdbx_description
1 polymer ?
#
loop_
_entity_poly.entity_id
_entity_poly.type
_entity_poly.pdbx_seq_one_letter_code
_entity_poly.pdbx_strand_id
1 'polypeptide(L)'
;MNENPLITLKNALASYNETINIINQLSLDEENRKTLADAYINRGDVLQALGKLQSEALEKALVSYDKAIQLAKALPLAVAENQKILAQAYMKRGNVLRVTGTQALDTVEELAQRRQRYSELAFLLQERL
;
A
#
# COMPACT_ATOMS: atom_id res chain seq x y z
N MET A 1 28.40 0.41 -4.53
CA MET A 1 27.96 1.44 -3.55
C MET A 1 26.73 0.89 -2.85
N ASN A 2 26.77 0.69 -1.53
CA ASN A 2 25.61 0.26 -0.76
C ASN A 2 24.88 1.52 -0.27
N GLU A 3 24.05 2.12 -1.13
CA GLU A 3 23.16 3.18 -0.67
C GLU A 3 22.15 2.63 0.33
N ASN A 4 21.78 3.47 1.31
CA ASN A 4 20.77 3.12 2.30
C ASN A 4 19.45 2.74 1.58
N PRO A 5 18.91 1.51 1.78
CA PRO A 5 17.70 1.06 1.10
C PRO A 5 16.51 2.02 1.25
N LEU A 6 16.42 2.73 2.39
CA LEU A 6 15.38 3.74 2.59
C LEU A 6 15.53 4.95 1.67
N ILE A 7 16.77 5.39 1.42
CA ILE A 7 17.05 6.49 0.49
C ILE A 7 16.70 6.03 -0.93
N THR A 8 17.12 4.82 -1.32
CA THR A 8 16.80 4.26 -2.64
C THR A 8 15.29 4.16 -2.87
N LEU A 9 14.51 3.69 -1.88
CA LEU A 9 13.05 3.64 -1.98
C LEU A 9 12.41 5.05 -2.05
N LYS A 10 12.92 6.03 -1.28
CA LYS A 10 12.43 7.41 -1.36
C LYS A 10 12.73 8.04 -2.73
N ASN A 11 13.89 7.77 -3.30
CA ASN A 11 14.25 8.22 -4.64
C ASN A 11 13.36 7.56 -5.71
N ALA A 12 13.10 6.25 -5.60
CA ALA A 12 12.15 5.58 -6.48
C ALA A 12 10.74 6.18 -6.39
N LEU A 13 10.27 6.48 -5.18
CA LEU A 13 8.98 7.14 -4.96
C LEU A 13 8.94 8.52 -5.63
N ALA A 14 10.01 9.31 -5.51
CA ALA A 14 10.13 10.61 -6.17
C ALA A 14 10.08 10.49 -7.70
N SER A 15 10.78 9.53 -8.30
CA SER A 15 10.76 9.30 -9.74
C SER A 15 9.37 8.92 -10.27
N TYR A 16 8.63 8.07 -9.55
CA TYR A 16 7.26 7.73 -9.95
C TYR A 16 6.30 8.91 -9.77
N ASN A 17 6.46 9.71 -8.71
CA ASN A 17 5.69 10.94 -8.54
C ASN A 17 5.93 11.92 -9.71
N GLU A 18 7.19 12.07 -10.13
CA GLU A 18 7.52 12.96 -11.24
C GLU A 18 6.94 12.46 -12.57
N THR A 19 6.97 11.15 -12.80
CA THR A 19 6.29 10.54 -13.95
C THR A 19 4.80 10.91 -13.97
N ILE A 20 4.12 10.80 -12.82
CA ILE A 20 2.70 11.15 -12.70
C ILE A 20 2.48 12.64 -12.95
N ASN A 21 3.34 13.51 -12.42
CA ASN A 21 3.26 14.94 -12.62
C ASN A 21 3.36 15.29 -14.11
N ILE A 22 4.35 14.72 -14.80
CA ILE A 22 4.57 14.94 -16.23
C ILE A 22 3.37 14.46 -17.05
N ILE A 23 2.90 13.22 -16.85
CA ILE A 23 1.80 12.67 -17.66
C ILE A 23 0.47 13.37 -17.36
N ASN A 24 0.24 13.86 -16.13
CA ASN A 24 -0.97 14.64 -15.80
C ASN A 24 -1.03 16.00 -16.53
N GLN A 25 0.08 16.49 -17.08
CA GLN A 25 0.10 17.70 -17.92
C GLN A 25 -0.25 17.40 -19.39
N LEU A 26 -0.35 16.13 -19.78
CA LEU A 26 -0.66 15.69 -21.13
C LEU A 26 -2.17 15.40 -21.30
N SER A 27 -2.59 15.11 -22.53
CA SER A 27 -3.95 14.62 -22.80
C SER A 27 -4.21 13.28 -22.13
N LEU A 28 -5.38 13.12 -21.51
CA LEU A 28 -5.83 11.85 -20.96
C LEU A 28 -6.38 10.92 -22.05
N ASP A 29 -5.57 10.62 -23.06
CA ASP A 29 -5.82 9.56 -24.04
C ASP A 29 -5.59 8.17 -23.44
N GLU A 30 -5.77 7.12 -24.24
CA GLU A 30 -5.61 5.74 -23.76
C GLU A 30 -4.18 5.43 -23.33
N GLU A 31 -3.17 5.89 -24.07
CA GLU A 31 -1.77 5.61 -23.80
C GLU A 31 -1.31 6.29 -22.51
N ASN A 32 -1.62 7.59 -22.35
CA ASN A 32 -1.31 8.33 -21.13
C ASN A 32 -2.07 7.78 -19.92
N ARG A 33 -3.30 7.27 -20.09
CA ARG A 33 -4.02 6.57 -19.01
C ARG A 33 -3.35 5.27 -18.60
N LYS A 34 -2.86 4.46 -19.55
CA LYS A 34 -2.10 3.23 -19.26
C LYS A 34 -0.82 3.57 -18.49
N THR A 35 -0.05 4.53 -18.99
CA THR A 35 1.18 5.00 -18.35
C THR A 35 0.93 5.51 -16.94
N LEU A 36 -0.13 6.30 -16.72
CA LEU A 36 -0.52 6.72 -15.38
C LEU A 36 -0.88 5.53 -14.50
N ALA A 37 -1.72 4.60 -14.99
CA ALA A 37 -2.11 3.42 -14.20
C ALA A 37 -0.88 2.63 -13.72
N ASP A 38 0.09 2.39 -14.61
CA ASP A 38 1.34 1.71 -14.27
C ASP A 38 2.21 2.51 -13.30
N ALA A 39 2.31 3.84 -13.48
CA ALA A 39 3.04 4.70 -12.55
C ALA A 39 2.40 4.70 -11.15
N TYR A 40 1.06 4.70 -11.07
CA TYR A 40 0.32 4.56 -9.81
C TYR A 40 0.50 3.17 -9.16
N ILE A 41 0.56 2.08 -9.95
CA ILE A 41 0.92 0.73 -9.47
C ILE A 41 2.33 0.75 -8.87
N ASN A 42 3.32 1.24 -9.61
CA ASN A 42 4.70 1.26 -9.17
C ASN A 42 4.93 2.16 -7.95
N ARG A 43 4.22 3.29 -7.87
CA ARG A 43 4.20 4.12 -6.67
C ARG A 43 3.67 3.35 -5.47
N GLY A 44 2.57 2.62 -5.65
CA GLY A 44 1.99 1.76 -4.62
C GLY A 44 2.96 0.67 -4.16
N ASP A 45 3.73 0.07 -5.07
CA ASP A 45 4.71 -0.99 -4.74
C ASP A 45 5.83 -0.45 -3.84
N VAL A 46 6.36 0.73 -4.17
CA VAL A 46 7.38 1.39 -3.34
C VAL A 46 6.81 1.78 -1.98
N LEU A 47 5.58 2.31 -1.93
CA LEU A 47 4.90 2.66 -0.69
C LEU A 47 4.59 1.42 0.18
N GLN A 48 4.24 0.29 -0.43
CA GLN A 48 4.08 -0.97 0.28
C GLN A 48 5.41 -1.43 0.90
N ALA A 49 6.52 -1.30 0.17
CA ALA A 49 7.85 -1.62 0.69
C ALA A 49 8.24 -0.71 1.86
N LEU A 50 7.98 0.61 1.74
CA LEU A 50 8.16 1.58 2.83
C LEU A 50 7.23 1.31 4.01
N GLY A 51 6.04 0.75 3.76
CA GLY A 51 5.04 0.36 4.74
C GLY A 51 5.52 -0.62 5.81
N LYS A 52 6.57 -1.40 5.50
CA LYS A 52 7.24 -2.27 6.48
C LYS A 52 8.00 -1.50 7.57
N LEU A 53 8.32 -0.23 7.30
CA LEU A 53 9.05 0.66 8.21
C LEU A 53 8.16 1.80 8.73
N GLN A 54 7.12 2.18 7.97
CA GLN A 54 6.26 3.33 8.23
C GLN A 54 4.81 2.95 7.90
N SER A 55 3.98 2.65 8.91
CA SER A 55 2.61 2.16 8.71
C SER A 55 1.74 3.09 7.84
N GLU A 56 1.94 4.40 7.93
CA GLU A 56 1.26 5.41 7.10
C GLU A 56 1.51 5.26 5.59
N ALA A 57 2.61 4.61 5.19
CA ALA A 57 2.91 4.38 3.77
C ALA A 57 1.98 3.31 3.17
N LEU A 58 1.41 2.40 3.97
CA LEU A 58 0.44 1.41 3.49
C LEU A 58 -0.88 2.06 3.07
N GLU A 59 -1.34 3.08 3.79
CA GLU A 59 -2.53 3.85 3.40
C GLU A 59 -2.29 4.60 2.07
N LYS A 60 -1.13 5.24 1.93
CA LYS A 60 -0.73 5.90 0.68
C LYS A 60 -0.60 4.89 -0.47
N ALA A 61 -0.17 3.65 -0.20
CA ALA A 61 -0.13 2.58 -1.19
C ALA A 61 -1.53 2.22 -1.68
N LEU A 62 -2.52 2.10 -0.78
CA LEU A 62 -3.92 1.85 -1.15
C LEU A 62 -4.48 2.95 -2.05
N VAL A 63 -4.28 4.22 -1.68
CA VAL A 63 -4.69 5.37 -2.52
C VAL A 63 -4.06 5.29 -3.91
N SER A 64 -2.81 4.81 -3.99
CA SER A 64 -2.11 4.66 -5.27
C SER A 64 -2.76 3.58 -6.14
N TYR A 65 -3.04 2.41 -5.58
CA TYR A 65 -3.70 1.35 -6.31
C TYR A 65 -5.16 1.67 -6.66
N ASP A 66 -5.90 2.36 -5.81
CA ASP A 66 -7.26 2.82 -6.11
C ASP A 66 -7.27 3.77 -7.32
N LYS A 67 -6.28 4.65 -7.42
CA LYS A 67 -6.13 5.53 -8.57
C LYS A 67 -5.75 4.77 -9.84
N ALA A 68 -4.87 3.77 -9.74
CA ALA A 68 -4.56 2.88 -10.86
C ALA A 68 -5.80 2.12 -11.35
N ILE A 69 -6.64 1.61 -10.43
CA ILE A 69 -7.91 0.95 -10.75
C ILE A 69 -8.85 1.91 -11.48
N GLN A 70 -8.99 3.16 -11.00
CA GLN A 70 -9.83 4.17 -11.65
C GLN A 70 -9.39 4.41 -13.10
N LEU A 71 -8.09 4.58 -13.32
CA LEU A 71 -7.53 4.81 -14.65
C LEU A 71 -7.71 3.60 -15.56
N ALA A 72 -7.42 2.40 -15.06
CA ALA A 72 -7.54 1.16 -15.83
C ALA A 72 -9.00 0.83 -16.19
N LYS A 73 -9.97 1.14 -15.31
CA LYS A 73 -11.40 1.00 -15.61
C LYS A 73 -11.89 1.94 -16.70
N ALA A 74 -11.22 3.07 -16.92
CA ALA A 74 -11.56 4.02 -17.96
C ALA A 74 -11.01 3.62 -19.35
N LEU A 75 -10.24 2.53 -19.43
CA LEU A 75 -9.71 2.00 -20.70
C LEU A 75 -10.68 0.99 -21.34
N PRO A 76 -10.60 0.77 -22.67
CA PRO A 76 -11.38 -0.27 -23.34
C PRO A 76 -11.00 -1.66 -22.83
N LEU A 77 -11.91 -2.31 -22.10
CA LEU A 77 -11.68 -3.63 -21.52
C LEU A 77 -11.80 -4.79 -22.53
N ALA A 78 -12.14 -4.51 -23.80
CA ALA A 78 -12.01 -5.50 -24.87
C ALA A 78 -10.54 -5.80 -25.23
N VAL A 79 -9.62 -4.91 -24.84
CA VAL A 79 -8.19 -5.08 -25.05
C VAL A 79 -7.61 -5.85 -23.87
N ALA A 80 -7.08 -7.05 -24.12
CA ALA A 80 -6.52 -7.93 -23.10
C ALA A 80 -5.44 -7.25 -22.23
N GLU A 81 -4.64 -6.37 -22.82
CA GLU A 81 -3.61 -5.64 -22.07
C GLU A 81 -4.21 -4.69 -21.02
N ASN A 82 -5.31 -4.01 -21.35
CA ASN A 82 -5.99 -3.12 -20.41
C ASN A 82 -6.63 -3.91 -19.26
N GLN A 83 -7.14 -5.11 -19.55
CA GLN A 83 -7.63 -6.03 -18.52
C GLN A 83 -6.52 -6.47 -17.57
N LYS A 84 -5.31 -6.74 -18.09
CA LYS A 84 -4.16 -7.12 -17.25
C LYS A 84 -3.75 -5.99 -16.32
N ILE A 85 -3.71 -4.74 -16.79
CA ILE A 85 -3.41 -3.57 -15.93
C ILE A 85 -4.42 -3.50 -14.79
N LEU A 86 -5.72 -3.62 -15.10
CA LEU A 86 -6.77 -3.61 -14.09
C LEU A 86 -6.63 -4.77 -13.08
N ALA A 87 -6.37 -5.98 -13.56
CA ALA A 87 -6.17 -7.16 -12.72
C ALA A 87 -4.94 -7.01 -11.80
N GLN A 88 -3.84 -6.47 -12.33
CA GLN A 88 -2.64 -6.18 -11.56
C GLN A 88 -2.93 -5.16 -10.45
N ALA A 89 -3.60 -4.05 -10.76
CA ALA A 89 -3.94 -3.04 -9.77
C ALA A 89 -4.80 -3.61 -8.62
N TYR A 90 -5.79 -4.44 -8.95
CA TYR A 90 -6.60 -5.14 -7.94
C TYR A 90 -5.79 -6.11 -7.09
N MET A 91 -4.93 -6.92 -7.70
CA MET A 91 -4.07 -7.86 -6.98
C MET A 91 -3.14 -7.14 -6.01
N LYS A 92 -2.52 -6.04 -6.45
CA LYS A 92 -1.63 -5.23 -5.63
C LYS A 92 -2.35 -4.56 -4.46
N ARG A 93 -3.54 -4.02 -4.70
CA ARG A 93 -4.43 -3.51 -3.64
C ARG A 93 -4.77 -4.60 -2.61
N GLY A 94 -5.17 -5.78 -3.08
CA GLY A 94 -5.47 -6.92 -2.22
C GLY A 94 -4.28 -7.35 -1.36
N ASN A 95 -3.07 -7.32 -1.92
CA ASN A 95 -1.85 -7.61 -1.17
C ASN A 95 -1.61 -6.61 -0.02
N VAL A 96 -1.85 -5.31 -0.23
CA VAL A 96 -1.74 -4.31 0.86
C VAL A 96 -2.82 -4.53 1.91
N LEU A 97 -4.07 -4.75 1.50
CA LEU A 97 -5.17 -5.02 2.43
C LEU A 97 -4.92 -6.26 3.29
N ARG A 98 -4.32 -7.31 2.70
CA ARG A 98 -3.91 -8.49 3.46
C ARG A 98 -2.88 -8.11 4.53
N VAL A 99 -1.85 -7.34 4.18
CA VAL A 99 -0.81 -6.91 5.13
C VAL A 99 -1.40 -6.06 6.26
N THR A 100 -2.19 -5.04 5.93
CA THR A 100 -2.80 -4.15 6.94
C THR A 100 -3.80 -4.89 7.81
N GLY A 101 -4.57 -5.82 7.24
CA GLY A 101 -5.48 -6.69 7.97
C GLY A 101 -4.76 -7.61 8.94
N THR A 102 -3.65 -8.24 8.53
CA THR A 102 -2.83 -9.08 9.42
C THR A 102 -2.23 -8.26 10.57
N GLN A 103 -1.65 -7.09 10.27
CA GLN A 103 -1.10 -6.20 11.32
C GLN A 103 -2.16 -5.76 12.35
N ALA A 104 -3.39 -5.51 11.90
CA ALA A 104 -4.48 -5.16 12.78
C ALA A 104 -4.89 -6.32 13.70
N LEU A 105 -4.89 -7.56 13.18
CA LEU A 105 -5.19 -8.76 13.98
C LEU A 105 -4.13 -8.98 15.05
N ASP A 106 -2.84 -8.91 14.70
CA ASP A 106 -1.73 -9.08 15.65
C ASP A 106 -1.84 -8.07 16.80
N THR A 107 -2.16 -6.81 16.48
CA THR A 107 -2.34 -5.74 17.47
C THR A 107 -3.49 -6.04 18.45
N VAL A 108 -4.62 -6.57 17.95
CA VAL A 108 -5.76 -6.93 18.80
C VAL A 108 -5.39 -8.09 19.74
N GLU A 109 -4.64 -9.07 19.25
CA GLU A 109 -4.20 -10.20 20.05
C GLU A 109 -3.24 -9.75 21.17
N GLU A 110 -2.25 -8.92 20.85
CA GLU A 110 -1.33 -8.35 21.86
C GLU A 110 -2.07 -7.57 22.95
N LEU A 111 -3.07 -6.76 22.57
CA LEU A 111 -3.90 -6.03 23.51
C LEU A 111 -4.74 -6.96 24.39
N ALA A 112 -5.27 -8.05 23.83
CA ALA A 112 -6.01 -9.06 24.60
C ALA A 112 -5.11 -9.75 25.63
N GLN A 113 -3.92 -10.20 25.21
CA GLN A 113 -2.94 -10.83 26.09
C GLN A 113 -2.45 -9.87 27.19
N ARG A 114 -2.27 -8.58 26.87
CA ARG A 114 -1.89 -7.56 27.86
C ARG A 114 -2.99 -7.35 28.92
N ARG A 115 -4.25 -7.31 28.51
CA ARG A 115 -5.39 -7.20 29.44
C ARG A 115 -5.49 -8.41 30.36
N GLN A 116 -5.31 -9.62 29.83
CA GLN A 116 -5.31 -10.85 30.62
C GLN A 116 -4.19 -10.82 31.68
N ARG A 117 -2.95 -10.48 31.30
CA ARG A 117 -1.83 -10.36 32.25
C ARG A 117 -2.11 -9.37 33.38
N TYR A 118 -2.73 -8.23 33.09
CA TYR A 118 -3.09 -7.27 34.14
C TYR A 118 -4.18 -7.81 35.07
N SER A 119 -5.16 -8.56 34.55
CA SER A 119 -6.18 -9.19 35.41
C SER A 119 -5.59 -10.25 36.35
N GLU A 120 -4.65 -11.08 35.87
CA GLU A 120 -3.96 -12.08 36.67
C GLU A 120 -3.08 -11.45 37.76
N LEU A 121 -2.33 -10.39 37.42
CA LEU A 121 -1.52 -9.64 38.39
C LEU A 121 -2.38 -8.96 39.46
N ALA A 122 -3.52 -8.36 39.07
CA ALA A 122 -4.44 -7.73 40.01
C ALA A 122 -5.03 -8.75 41.00
N PHE A 123 -5.38 -9.93 40.51
CA PHE A 123 -5.87 -11.03 41.34
C PHE A 123 -4.82 -11.51 42.36
N LEU A 124 -3.58 -11.75 41.92
CA LEU A 124 -2.47 -12.17 42.80
C LEU A 124 -2.12 -11.13 43.88
N LEU A 125 -2.30 -9.84 43.60
CA LEU A 125 -2.07 -8.78 44.58
C LEU A 125 -3.19 -8.72 45.64
N GLN A 126 -4.42 -9.08 45.28
CA GLN A 126 -5.53 -9.16 46.24
C GLN A 126 -5.43 -10.37 47.17
N GLU A 127 -4.89 -11.51 46.70
CA GLU A 127 -4.69 -12.71 47.54
C GLU A 127 -3.50 -12.61 48.51
N ARG A 128 -2.64 -11.59 48.37
CA ARG A 128 -1.47 -11.35 49.25
C ARG A 128 -1.74 -10.37 50.41
N LEU A 129 -2.97 -9.87 50.56
CA LEU A 129 -3.42 -8.99 51.63
C LEU A 129 -4.34 -9.75 52.60
#